data_AF-A0A8J6DET9-F1
#
_entry.id   AF-A0A8J6DET9-F1
#
_cell.length_a   1.000
_cell.length_b   1.000
_cell.length_c   1.000
_cell.angle_alpha   90.00
_cell.angle_beta   90.00
_cell.angle_gamma   90.00
#
_symmetry.space_group_name_H-M   'P 1'
#
loop_
_entity.id
_entity.type
_entity.pdbx_description
1 polymer ?
#
loop_
_entity_poly.entity_id
_entity_poly.type
_entity_poly.pdbx_seq_one_letter_code
_entity_poly.pdbx_strand_id
1 'polypeptide(L)'
;DPKHFKSEKTGRGKLREGWRDNHQPIMCSYKLVTVKFEVWGLQTRVEQFVHKVVRDILLIGHRQAFAWVDEWYDMTMDEVREFERATQEATNKKIGVFPPAISISSIPLLPSSIRSAPSSAPSTPLSTDAPEFLSVPKDRPRKKSAPETLTLPDPEKKATLNLPGIHSSDKPCRPKSE
;
A
#
# COMPACT_ATOMS: atom_id res chain seq x y z
N ASP A 1 3.96 -6.27 -17.92
CA ASP A 1 5.33 -6.60 -17.49
C ASP A 1 6.33 -5.95 -18.46
N PRO A 2 7.25 -5.08 -17.99
CA PRO A 2 8.23 -4.40 -18.84
C PRO A 2 9.11 -5.32 -19.72
N LYS A 3 9.31 -6.58 -19.33
CA LYS A 3 10.07 -7.56 -20.13
C LYS A 3 9.37 -7.95 -21.44
N HIS A 4 8.05 -7.78 -21.50
CA HIS A 4 7.22 -8.19 -22.63
C HIS A 4 6.55 -7.02 -23.33
N PHE A 5 6.45 -5.87 -22.67
CA PHE A 5 5.86 -4.65 -23.19
C PHE A 5 6.83 -3.88 -24.08
N LYS A 6 6.34 -3.39 -25.22
CA LYS A 6 7.00 -2.41 -26.09
C LYS A 6 5.97 -1.32 -26.38
N SER A 7 6.36 -0.07 -26.15
CA SER A 7 5.53 1.10 -26.41
C SER A 7 5.36 1.32 -27.91
N GLU A 8 4.13 1.59 -28.34
CA GLU A 8 3.83 1.91 -29.74
C GLU A 8 4.18 3.37 -30.06
N LYS A 9 4.00 4.29 -29.11
CA LYS A 9 4.27 5.72 -29.32
C LYS A 9 5.75 6.07 -29.29
N THR A 10 6.50 5.46 -28.37
CA THR A 10 7.91 5.80 -28.13
C THR A 10 8.88 4.76 -28.68
N GLY A 11 8.38 3.58 -29.06
CA GLY A 11 9.20 2.43 -29.47
C GLY A 11 10.01 1.79 -28.33
N ARG A 12 9.92 2.30 -27.10
CA ARG A 12 10.72 1.83 -25.94
C ARG A 12 10.30 0.44 -25.48
N GLY A 13 11.26 -0.30 -24.94
CA GLY A 13 11.08 -1.70 -24.57
C GLY A 13 11.31 -2.63 -25.77
N LYS A 14 11.41 -3.95 -25.57
CA LYS A 14 11.20 -4.71 -24.33
C LYS A 14 12.40 -4.65 -23.39
N LEU A 15 12.17 -4.47 -22.08
CA LEU A 15 13.26 -4.40 -21.09
C LEU A 15 13.71 -5.80 -20.65
N ARG A 16 14.55 -6.45 -21.45
CA ARG A 16 15.16 -7.76 -21.14
C ARG A 16 16.40 -7.60 -20.25
N GLU A 17 16.99 -8.71 -19.83
CA GLU A 17 18.28 -8.67 -19.14
C GLU A 17 19.33 -7.91 -19.98
N GLY A 18 20.16 -7.09 -19.35
CA GLY A 18 21.08 -6.18 -20.03
C GLY A 18 20.44 -4.94 -20.68
N TRP A 19 19.13 -4.66 -20.45
CA TRP A 19 18.46 -3.52 -21.11
C TRP A 19 19.14 -2.16 -20.85
N ARG A 20 19.80 -2.00 -19.70
CA ARG A 20 20.43 -0.74 -19.28
C ARG A 20 21.53 -0.28 -20.24
N ASP A 21 22.20 -1.22 -20.91
CA ASP A 21 23.34 -0.91 -21.78
C ASP A 21 22.91 -0.38 -23.15
N ASN A 22 21.65 -0.63 -23.54
CA ASN A 22 21.15 -0.41 -24.91
C ASN A 22 19.91 0.48 -24.99
N HIS A 23 19.44 1.07 -23.88
CA HIS A 23 18.25 1.93 -23.87
C HIS A 23 18.62 3.35 -23.44
N GLN A 24 18.10 4.34 -24.15
CA GLN A 24 18.17 5.76 -23.76
C GLN A 24 16.84 6.45 -24.08
N PRO A 25 16.47 7.53 -23.35
CA PRO A 25 17.12 8.04 -22.15
C PRO A 25 16.84 7.17 -20.91
N ILE A 26 17.75 7.19 -19.93
CA ILE A 26 17.57 6.55 -18.61
C ILE A 26 17.62 7.63 -17.53
N MET A 27 16.73 7.51 -16.56
CA MET A 27 16.73 8.33 -15.34
C MET A 27 16.78 7.43 -14.11
N CYS A 28 17.25 7.97 -12.99
CA CYS A 28 17.24 7.32 -11.69
C CYS A 28 16.54 8.23 -10.68
N SER A 29 15.65 7.65 -9.86
CA SER A 29 15.02 8.35 -8.73
C SER A 29 15.53 7.75 -7.43
N TYR A 30 16.17 8.58 -6.61
CA TYR A 30 16.61 8.20 -5.26
C TYR A 30 15.51 8.53 -4.26
N LYS A 31 14.89 7.48 -3.68
CA LYS A 31 13.80 7.60 -2.70
C LYS A 31 14.32 7.16 -1.33
N LEU A 32 14.72 8.13 -0.50
CA LEU A 32 15.08 7.87 0.89
C LEU A 32 13.80 7.65 1.71
N VAL A 33 13.68 6.48 2.32
CA VAL A 33 12.52 6.11 3.15
C VAL A 33 12.98 6.00 4.59
N THR A 34 12.33 6.75 5.48
CA THR A 34 12.53 6.66 6.93
C THR A 34 11.22 6.26 7.56
N VAL A 35 11.21 5.18 8.35
CA VAL A 35 10.04 4.72 9.10
C VAL A 35 10.36 4.82 10.58
N LYS A 36 9.41 5.33 11.36
CA LYS A 36 9.51 5.44 12.80
C LYS A 36 8.23 4.90 13.43
N PHE A 37 8.34 3.86 14.25
CA PHE A 37 7.22 3.23 14.93
C PHE A 37 7.53 2.93 16.41
N GLU A 38 7.22 3.87 17.30
CA GLU A 38 7.57 3.81 18.72
C GLU A 38 6.54 3.04 19.56
N VAL A 39 6.34 1.76 19.26
CA VAL A 39 5.51 0.86 20.09
C VAL A 39 6.37 -0.25 20.66
N TRP A 40 6.38 -0.34 21.98
CA TRP A 40 7.15 -1.34 22.71
C TRP A 40 6.81 -2.76 22.23
N GLY A 41 7.83 -3.56 21.97
CA GLY A 41 7.71 -4.94 21.49
C GLY A 41 7.30 -5.09 20.01
N LEU A 42 6.96 -4.01 19.30
CA LEU A 42 6.51 -4.06 17.90
C LEU A 42 7.34 -3.21 16.92
N GLN A 43 8.13 -2.24 17.40
CA GLN A 43 8.94 -1.33 16.60
C GLN A 43 9.63 -1.99 15.40
N THR A 44 10.61 -2.85 15.65
CA THR A 44 11.43 -3.46 14.59
C THR A 44 10.60 -4.23 13.57
N ARG A 45 9.61 -5.00 14.02
CA ARG A 45 8.78 -5.83 13.14
C ARG A 45 7.93 -4.97 12.22
N VAL A 46 7.33 -3.90 12.75
CA VAL A 46 6.48 -3.00 11.97
C VAL A 46 7.31 -2.13 11.04
N GLU A 47 8.43 -1.55 11.50
CA GLU A 47 9.31 -0.74 10.65
C GLU A 47 9.83 -1.55 9.45
N GLN A 48 10.32 -2.77 9.67
CA GLN A 48 10.77 -3.66 8.60
C GLN A 48 9.63 -4.03 7.64
N PHE A 49 8.44 -4.31 8.16
CA PHE A 49 7.27 -4.60 7.35
C PHE A 49 6.91 -3.41 6.44
N VAL A 50 6.86 -2.19 6.98
CA VAL A 50 6.57 -0.98 6.19
C VAL A 50 7.62 -0.78 5.11
N HIS A 51 8.92 -0.94 5.42
CA HIS A 51 9.97 -0.85 4.40
C HIS A 51 9.78 -1.86 3.26
N LYS A 52 9.38 -3.11 3.58
CA LYS A 52 9.07 -4.12 2.56
C LYS A 52 7.88 -3.67 1.69
N VAL A 53 6.79 -3.23 2.32
CA VAL A 53 5.60 -2.76 1.62
C VAL A 53 5.92 -1.57 0.71
N VAL A 54 6.67 -0.58 1.20
CA VAL A 54 7.07 0.58 0.40
C VAL A 54 7.91 0.15 -0.81
N ARG A 55 8.85 -0.78 -0.62
CA ARG A 55 9.64 -1.34 -1.73
C ARG A 55 8.74 -2.01 -2.77
N ASP A 56 7.78 -2.82 -2.33
CA ASP A 56 6.88 -3.55 -3.22
C ASP A 56 5.96 -2.60 -3.99
N ILE A 57 5.38 -1.59 -3.33
CA ILE A 57 4.56 -0.55 -3.95
C ILE A 57 5.35 0.22 -5.00
N LEU A 58 6.56 0.67 -4.66
CA LEU A 58 7.40 1.43 -5.59
C LEU A 58 7.79 0.57 -6.81
N LEU A 59 8.14 -0.70 -6.59
CA LEU A 59 8.49 -1.61 -7.67
C LEU A 59 7.31 -1.83 -8.62
N ILE A 60 6.13 -2.14 -8.09
CA ILE A 60 4.92 -2.37 -8.89
C ILE A 60 4.54 -1.08 -9.62
N GLY A 61 4.53 0.07 -8.92
CA GLY A 61 4.19 1.37 -9.49
C GLY A 61 5.12 1.75 -10.64
N HIS A 62 6.43 1.54 -10.52
CA HIS A 62 7.37 1.82 -11.63
C HIS A 62 7.20 0.86 -12.82
N ARG A 63 6.87 -0.42 -12.58
CA ARG A 63 6.56 -1.37 -13.67
C ARG A 63 5.29 -0.96 -14.41
N GLN A 64 4.27 -0.50 -13.69
CA GLN A 64 3.02 0.00 -14.26
C GLN A 64 3.25 1.31 -15.03
N ALA A 65 3.95 2.27 -14.44
CA ALA A 65 4.27 3.54 -15.09
C ALA A 65 4.97 3.36 -16.43
N PHE A 66 5.91 2.40 -16.53
CA PHE A 66 6.54 2.06 -17.81
C PHE A 66 5.59 1.36 -18.78
N ALA A 67 4.79 0.41 -18.31
CA ALA A 67 3.84 -0.33 -19.14
C ALA A 67 2.65 0.52 -19.62
N TRP A 68 2.39 1.65 -18.97
CA TRP A 68 1.36 2.62 -19.35
C TRP A 68 1.96 3.88 -19.99
N VAL A 69 3.22 3.84 -20.44
CA VAL A 69 3.86 5.00 -21.09
C VAL A 69 3.04 5.55 -22.25
N ASP A 70 2.39 4.68 -23.02
CA ASP A 70 1.58 5.12 -24.16
C ASP A 70 0.34 5.95 -23.72
N GLU A 71 -0.15 5.76 -22.51
CA GLU A 71 -1.29 6.49 -21.96
C GLU A 71 -0.91 7.93 -21.57
N TRP A 72 0.31 8.14 -21.05
CA TRP A 72 0.71 9.44 -20.47
C TRP A 72 1.75 10.22 -21.28
N TYR A 73 2.44 9.59 -22.25
CA TYR A 73 3.60 10.20 -22.93
C TYR A 73 3.28 11.53 -23.64
N ASP A 74 2.10 11.65 -24.24
CA ASP A 74 1.69 12.87 -24.97
C ASP A 74 0.81 13.81 -24.14
N MET A 75 0.58 13.50 -22.85
CA MET A 75 -0.30 14.33 -22.02
C MET A 75 0.35 15.69 -21.76
N THR A 76 -0.45 16.73 -21.94
CA THR A 76 -0.13 18.08 -21.49
C THR A 76 -0.29 18.20 -19.98
N MET A 77 0.38 19.18 -19.36
CA MET A 77 0.22 19.44 -17.92
C MET A 77 -1.22 19.80 -17.53
N ASP A 78 -2.01 20.38 -18.43
CA ASP A 78 -3.40 20.70 -18.16
C ASP A 78 -4.30 19.45 -18.18
N GLU A 79 -4.04 18.51 -19.10
CA GLU A 79 -4.70 17.20 -19.09
C GLU A 79 -4.32 16.38 -17.85
N VAL A 80 -3.07 16.46 -17.39
CA VAL A 80 -2.64 15.83 -16.13
C VAL A 80 -3.43 16.39 -14.95
N ARG A 81 -3.56 17.72 -14.85
CA ARG A 81 -4.33 18.37 -13.77
C ARG A 81 -5.80 17.98 -13.80
N GLU A 82 -6.39 17.87 -14.99
CA GLU A 82 -7.79 17.46 -15.12
C GLU A 82 -7.97 15.97 -14.75
N PHE A 83 -7.04 15.11 -15.15
CA PHE A 83 -7.02 13.71 -14.74
C PHE A 83 -6.92 13.56 -13.21
N GLU A 84 -6.07 14.34 -12.55
CA GLU A 84 -5.94 14.36 -11.09
C GLU A 84 -7.26 14.80 -10.43
N ARG A 85 -7.91 15.86 -10.93
CA ARG A 85 -9.19 16.37 -10.43
C ARG A 85 -10.28 15.30 -10.54
N ALA A 86 -10.47 14.73 -11.73
CA ALA A 86 -11.48 13.71 -11.98
C ALA A 86 -11.25 12.45 -11.13
N THR A 87 -9.99 12.03 -10.98
CA THR A 87 -9.61 10.87 -10.14
C THR A 87 -9.89 11.14 -8.66
N GLN A 88 -9.58 12.34 -8.17
CA GLN A 88 -9.86 12.74 -6.80
C GLN A 88 -11.38 12.76 -6.52
N GLU A 89 -12.17 13.36 -7.41
CA GLU A 89 -13.64 13.41 -7.28
C GLU A 89 -14.27 12.01 -7.31
N ALA A 90 -13.83 11.17 -8.25
CA ALA A 90 -14.29 9.78 -8.34
C ALA A 90 -13.94 8.96 -7.09
N THR A 91 -12.75 9.20 -6.51
CA THR A 91 -12.31 8.57 -5.26
C THR A 91 -13.17 9.04 -4.08
N ASN A 92 -13.38 10.35 -3.95
CA ASN A 92 -14.21 10.94 -2.88
C ASN A 92 -15.65 10.43 -2.96
N LYS A 93 -16.20 10.25 -4.15
CA LYS A 93 -17.53 9.68 -4.35
C LYS A 93 -17.62 8.23 -3.86
N LYS A 94 -16.56 7.43 -4.00
CA LYS A 94 -16.52 6.02 -3.57
C LYS A 94 -16.31 5.85 -2.07
N ILE A 95 -15.47 6.70 -1.46
CA ILE A 95 -15.11 6.61 -0.04
C ILE A 95 -16.12 7.37 0.85
N GLY A 96 -16.92 8.25 0.26
CA GLY A 96 -17.74 9.24 0.98
C GLY A 96 -16.91 10.46 1.37
N VAL A 97 -17.57 11.60 1.61
CA VAL A 97 -16.89 12.84 2.01
C VAL A 97 -16.44 12.71 3.46
N PHE A 98 -15.17 12.35 3.68
CA PHE A 98 -14.52 12.53 4.98
C PHE A 98 -13.93 13.95 5.04
N PRO A 99 -14.26 14.76 6.08
CA PRO A 99 -13.56 16.01 6.26
C PRO A 99 -12.06 15.74 6.47
N PRO A 100 -11.16 16.57 5.91
CA PRO A 100 -9.72 16.36 6.07
C PRO A 100 -9.37 16.41 7.57
N ALA A 101 -8.94 15.27 8.12
CA ALA A 101 -8.56 15.14 9.54
C ALA A 101 -7.21 15.82 9.87
N ILE A 102 -6.56 16.44 8.88
CA ILE A 102 -5.25 17.05 9.02
C ILE A 102 -5.43 18.57 9.02
N SER A 103 -5.57 19.14 10.22
CA SER A 103 -5.30 20.56 10.43
C SER A 103 -3.78 20.75 10.41
N ILE A 104 -3.26 21.45 9.39
CA ILE A 104 -1.90 21.96 9.43
C ILE A 104 -1.92 23.15 10.40
N SER A 105 -1.57 22.93 11.66
CA SER A 105 -1.27 24.05 12.55
C SER A 105 0.03 24.69 12.07
N SER A 106 -0.08 25.92 11.57
CA SER A 106 1.07 26.77 11.33
C SER A 106 1.76 27.03 12.67
N ILE A 107 2.92 26.40 12.88
CA ILE A 107 3.76 26.72 14.05
C ILE A 107 4.28 28.14 13.84
N PRO A 108 4.01 29.10 14.73
CA PRO A 108 4.61 30.42 14.61
C PRO A 108 6.11 30.31 14.90
N LEU A 109 6.93 30.85 13.99
CA LEU A 109 8.37 30.98 14.14
C LEU A 109 8.68 31.89 15.35
N LEU A 110 9.18 31.32 16.44
CA LEU A 110 9.71 32.08 17.58
C LEU A 110 11.22 32.34 17.40
N PRO A 111 11.73 33.52 17.78
CA PRO A 111 13.13 33.87 17.59
C PRO A 111 14.05 33.10 18.55
N SER A 112 15.22 32.74 18.03
CA SER A 112 16.30 32.04 18.72
C SER A 112 16.88 32.89 19.86
N SER A 113 16.72 32.45 21.11
CA SER A 113 17.71 32.69 22.17
C SER A 113 17.50 31.79 23.40
N ILE A 114 18.49 30.91 23.58
CA ILE A 114 19.07 30.43 24.84
C ILE A 114 18.10 29.95 25.94
N ARG A 115 17.91 28.63 26.05
CA ARG A 115 17.83 27.95 27.35
C ARG A 115 18.03 26.44 27.21
N SER A 116 18.92 25.94 28.06
CA SER A 116 19.30 24.55 28.28
C SER A 116 18.07 23.64 28.45
N ALA A 117 18.01 22.53 27.72
CA ALA A 117 16.92 21.57 27.81
C ALA A 117 17.05 20.68 29.06
N PRO A 118 16.01 20.55 29.90
CA PRO A 118 15.75 19.30 30.59
C PRO A 118 14.85 18.41 29.70
N SER A 119 15.13 17.11 29.72
CA SER A 119 14.39 16.05 29.05
C SER A 119 12.90 16.09 29.39
N SER A 120 12.05 16.22 28.38
CA SER A 120 10.58 16.10 28.51
C SER A 120 10.16 14.62 28.44
N ALA A 121 10.60 13.82 29.41
CA ALA A 121 9.93 12.57 29.72
C ALA A 121 8.75 12.89 30.66
N PRO A 122 7.51 12.45 30.38
CA PRO A 122 6.41 12.64 31.30
C PRO A 122 6.66 11.81 32.57
N SER A 123 6.58 12.44 33.74
CA SER A 123 6.67 11.74 35.02
C SER A 123 5.46 10.82 35.20
N THR A 124 5.70 9.51 35.22
CA THR A 124 4.71 8.52 35.67
C THR A 124 4.35 8.80 37.13
N PRO A 125 3.05 8.95 37.48
CA PRO A 125 2.66 9.03 38.88
C PRO A 125 2.86 7.66 39.55
N LEU A 126 3.65 7.64 40.62
CA LEU A 126 3.81 6.49 41.50
C LEU A 126 2.61 6.44 42.45
N SER A 127 1.48 5.95 41.96
CA SER A 127 0.37 5.55 42.83
C SER A 127 0.03 4.11 42.53
N THR A 128 0.27 3.23 43.52
CA THR A 128 0.16 1.78 43.39
C THR A 128 -1.22 1.21 43.71
N ASP A 129 -2.21 2.05 44.02
CA ASP A 129 -3.56 1.56 44.30
C ASP A 129 -4.48 1.61 43.09
N ALA A 130 -5.10 0.46 42.81
CA ALA A 130 -6.13 0.30 41.81
C ALA A 130 -7.47 0.85 42.35
N PRO A 131 -8.27 1.57 41.55
CA PRO A 131 -9.58 2.05 41.98
C PRO A 131 -10.54 0.87 42.27
N GLU A 132 -11.23 0.93 43.41
CA GLU A 132 -12.03 -0.16 44.00
C GLU A 132 -13.20 -0.67 43.14
N PHE A 133 -13.57 -0.01 42.04
CA PHE A 133 -14.70 -0.44 41.21
C PHE A 133 -14.37 -1.58 40.23
N LEU A 134 -13.17 -2.16 40.29
CA LEU A 134 -12.72 -3.23 39.39
C LEU A 134 -12.45 -4.56 40.10
N SER A 135 -13.24 -4.93 41.12
CA SER A 135 -13.22 -6.32 41.60
C SER A 135 -13.81 -7.25 40.53
N VAL A 136 -12.93 -7.80 39.69
CA VAL A 136 -13.26 -8.79 38.65
C VAL A 136 -13.65 -10.12 39.32
N PRO A 137 -14.79 -10.75 38.96
CA PRO A 137 -15.15 -12.08 39.47
C PRO A 137 -14.04 -13.11 39.23
N LYS A 138 -13.69 -13.87 40.28
CA LYS A 138 -12.50 -14.75 40.34
C LYS A 138 -12.63 -16.09 39.59
N ASP A 139 -13.59 -16.26 38.69
CA ASP A 139 -13.64 -17.44 37.82
C ASP A 139 -14.17 -17.10 36.44
N ARG A 140 -13.25 -17.06 35.46
CA ARG A 140 -13.60 -17.09 34.05
C ARG A 140 -12.84 -18.24 33.38
N PRO A 141 -13.53 -19.25 32.82
CA PRO A 141 -12.88 -20.28 32.02
C PRO A 141 -12.10 -19.63 30.87
N ARG A 142 -10.83 -20.03 30.71
CA ARG A 142 -9.89 -19.47 29.73
C ARG A 142 -10.41 -19.71 28.31
N LYS A 143 -11.11 -18.74 27.70
CA LYS A 143 -11.41 -18.77 26.26
C LYS A 143 -10.16 -18.35 25.50
N LYS A 144 -9.71 -19.18 24.55
CA LYS A 144 -8.60 -18.89 23.64
C LYS A 144 -8.92 -17.60 22.89
N SER A 145 -8.11 -16.56 23.09
CA SER A 145 -8.35 -15.19 22.62
C SER A 145 -7.84 -14.93 21.20
N ALA A 146 -7.99 -15.89 20.30
CA ALA A 146 -7.71 -15.68 18.88
C ALA A 146 -9.01 -15.90 18.09
N PRO A 147 -9.50 -14.91 17.32
CA PRO A 147 -10.51 -15.18 16.30
C PRO A 147 -9.87 -16.05 15.20
N GLU A 148 -10.50 -17.16 14.83
CA GLU A 148 -10.08 -18.06 13.73
C GLU A 148 -10.30 -17.43 12.34
N THR A 149 -9.94 -16.17 12.14
CA THR A 149 -10.07 -15.47 10.84
C THR A 149 -8.75 -15.20 10.14
N LEU A 150 -7.64 -15.82 10.59
CA LEU A 150 -6.33 -15.75 9.91
C LEU A 150 -5.79 -17.11 9.46
N THR A 151 -6.68 -18.02 9.05
CA THR A 151 -6.27 -19.23 8.33
C THR A 151 -6.87 -19.19 6.93
N LEU A 152 -6.04 -18.96 5.92
CA LEU A 152 -6.44 -19.12 4.52
C LEU A 152 -6.79 -20.61 4.29
N PRO A 153 -7.89 -20.94 3.58
CA PRO A 153 -8.19 -22.34 3.27
C PRO A 153 -7.18 -22.93 2.29
N ASP A 154 -6.75 -24.15 2.60
CA ASP A 154 -5.88 -25.03 1.82
C ASP A 154 -6.55 -25.41 0.47
N PRO A 155 -5.86 -25.40 -0.69
CA PRO A 155 -6.51 -25.55 -1.99
C PRO A 155 -7.00 -26.97 -2.33
N GLU A 156 -6.81 -27.97 -1.46
CA GLU A 156 -7.09 -29.37 -1.81
C GLU A 156 -8.50 -29.90 -1.46
N LYS A 157 -9.43 -29.05 -0.99
CA LYS A 157 -10.79 -29.50 -0.60
C LYS A 157 -11.94 -28.76 -1.27
N LYS A 158 -11.91 -28.65 -2.61
CA LYS A 158 -13.08 -28.28 -3.41
C LYS A 158 -13.30 -29.20 -4.61
N ALA A 159 -13.22 -30.49 -4.38
CA ALA A 159 -13.94 -31.47 -5.19
C ALA A 159 -15.17 -31.92 -4.39
N THR A 160 -16.33 -31.95 -5.04
CA THR A 160 -17.65 -32.36 -4.51
C THR A 160 -18.47 -31.21 -3.91
N LEU A 161 -19.28 -30.54 -4.74
CA LEU A 161 -20.75 -30.44 -4.58
C LEU A 161 -21.36 -29.57 -5.72
N ASN A 162 -21.88 -30.29 -6.71
CA ASN A 162 -23.09 -30.06 -7.53
C ASN A 162 -23.58 -28.63 -7.86
N LEU A 163 -23.58 -28.35 -9.17
CA LEU A 163 -24.26 -27.25 -9.86
C LEU A 163 -25.51 -27.79 -10.58
N PRO A 164 -26.67 -27.09 -10.59
CA PRO A 164 -27.66 -27.29 -11.64
C PRO A 164 -27.67 -26.12 -12.63
N GLY A 165 -27.37 -26.46 -13.89
CA GLY A 165 -28.00 -25.92 -15.10
C GLY A 165 -27.76 -24.46 -15.46
N ILE A 166 -26.90 -24.23 -16.47
CA ILE A 166 -27.16 -23.32 -17.59
C ILE A 166 -26.51 -23.96 -18.83
N HIS A 167 -27.32 -24.22 -19.85
CA HIS A 167 -26.88 -24.60 -21.17
C HIS A 167 -26.17 -23.42 -21.84
N SER A 168 -25.00 -23.65 -22.41
CA SER A 168 -24.54 -22.92 -23.59
C SER A 168 -23.73 -23.85 -24.48
N SER A 169 -24.18 -24.01 -25.72
CA SER A 169 -23.47 -24.72 -26.78
C SER A 169 -22.20 -23.97 -27.16
N ASP A 170 -21.07 -24.66 -27.23
CA ASP A 170 -19.97 -24.27 -28.11
C ASP A 170 -19.20 -25.50 -28.60
N LYS A 171 -19.15 -25.66 -29.92
CA LYS A 171 -18.35 -26.68 -30.63
C LYS A 171 -16.89 -26.25 -30.65
N PRO A 172 -15.91 -27.16 -30.51
CA PRO A 172 -14.50 -26.82 -30.70
C PRO A 172 -14.14 -26.78 -32.20
N CYS A 173 -13.65 -25.64 -32.67
CA CYS A 173 -13.00 -25.54 -33.99
C CYS A 173 -11.52 -25.96 -33.84
N ARG A 174 -11.11 -27.00 -34.58
CA ARG A 174 -9.70 -27.43 -34.68
C ARG A 174 -8.91 -26.45 -35.59
N PRO A 175 -7.60 -26.30 -35.38
CA PRO A 175 -6.75 -25.57 -36.31
C PRO A 175 -6.49 -26.42 -37.56
N LYS A 176 -6.57 -25.81 -38.74
CA LYS A 176 -5.94 -26.33 -39.95
C LYS A 176 -4.70 -25.50 -40.26
N SER A 177 -3.61 -26.22 -40.45
CA SER A 177 -2.39 -25.84 -41.14
C SER A 177 -2.68 -25.52 -42.61
N GLU A 178 -2.38 -24.29 -43.04
CA GLU A 178 -1.44 -23.91 -44.11
C GLU A 178 -1.38 -22.37 -44.17
#